data_AF-A0A0R0AYX2-F1
#
_entry.id   AF-A0A0R0AYX2-F1
#
_cell.length_a   1.000
_cell.length_b   1.000
_cell.length_c   1.000
_cell.angle_alpha   90.00
_cell.angle_beta   90.00
_cell.angle_gamma   90.00
#
_symmetry.space_group_name_H-M   'P 1'
#
loop_
_entity.id
_entity.type
_entity.pdbx_description
1 polymer ?
#
loop_
_entity_poly.entity_id
_entity_poly.type
_entity_poly.pdbx_seq_one_letter_code
_entity_poly.pdbx_strand_id
1 'polypeptide(L)' 'MLSRAEIDRCLDTLQDQLPNLRSDEDADFDFLTFQAEADRIRAGAAAEDLEHIRGRLQAMLEQAGLIPTDAEAERRR' A
#
# COMPACT_ATOMS: atom_id res chain seq x y z
N MET A 1 13.09 -6.91 -13.60
CA MET A 1 11.75 -6.31 -13.54
C MET A 1 10.76 -7.38 -13.15
N LEU A 2 9.89 -7.07 -12.20
CA LEU A 2 8.77 -7.93 -11.79
C LEU A 2 7.69 -7.89 -12.87
N SER A 3 7.04 -9.02 -13.10
CA SER A 3 5.82 -9.11 -13.93
C SER A 3 4.61 -8.59 -13.16
N ARG A 4 3.53 -8.24 -13.88
CA ARG A 4 2.26 -7.80 -13.27
C ARG A 4 1.75 -8.77 -12.21
N ALA A 5 1.81 -10.08 -12.47
CA ALA A 5 1.35 -11.11 -11.54
C ALA A 5 2.26 -11.27 -10.30
N GLU A 6 3.53 -10.89 -10.39
CA GLU A 6 4.43 -10.84 -9.22
C GLU A 6 4.16 -9.57 -8.41
N ILE A 7 3.95 -8.44 -9.07
CA ILE A 7 3.56 -7.18 -8.44
C ILE A 7 2.26 -7.37 -7.66
N ASP A 8 1.24 -8.00 -8.27
CA ASP A 8 -0.04 -8.25 -7.61
C ASP A 8 0.13 -9.13 -6.36
N ARG A 9 0.90 -10.22 -6.45
CA ARG A 9 1.20 -11.08 -5.28
C ARG A 9 1.94 -10.34 -4.17
N CYS A 10 2.88 -9.46 -4.51
CA CYS A 10 3.58 -8.63 -3.54
C CYS A 10 2.63 -7.63 -2.87
N LEU A 11 1.74 -7.00 -3.64
CA LEU A 11 0.73 -6.08 -3.12
C LEU A 11 -0.30 -6.80 -2.24
N ASP A 12 -0.73 -8.01 -2.59
CA ASP A 12 -1.63 -8.82 -1.77
C ASP A 12 -0.98 -9.17 -0.42
N THR A 13 0.28 -9.61 -0.45
CA THR A 13 1.05 -9.87 0.79
C THR A 13 1.13 -8.61 1.65
N LEU A 14 1.42 -7.47 1.03
CA LEU A 14 1.51 -6.18 1.73
C LEU A 14 0.16 -5.78 2.34
N GLN A 15 -0.95 -6.12 1.67
CA GLN A 15 -2.31 -5.86 2.16
C GLN A 15 -2.67 -6.73 3.37
N ASP A 16 -2.25 -7.99 3.37
CA ASP A 16 -2.48 -8.90 4.51
C ASP A 16 -1.71 -8.47 5.77
N GLN A 17 -0.58 -7.79 5.61
CA GLN A 17 0.21 -7.26 6.73
C GLN A 17 -0.33 -5.92 7.27
N LEU A 18 -1.13 -5.21 6.49
CA LEU A 18 -1.61 -3.86 6.79
C LEU A 18 -2.51 -3.76 8.04
N PRO A 19 -3.40 -4.73 8.34
CA PRO A 19 -4.14 -4.76 9.60
C PRO A 19 -3.23 -4.78 10.86
N ASN A 20 -2.04 -5.38 10.76
CA ASN A 20 -1.10 -5.43 11.88
C ASN A 20 -0.46 -4.06 12.17
N LEU A 21 -0.49 -3.15 11.21
CA LEU A 21 0.11 -1.81 11.28
C LEU A 21 -0.64 -0.88 12.25
N ARG A 22 -1.90 -1.21 12.58
CA ARG A 22 -2.75 -0.41 13.49
C ARG A 22 -2.67 -0.84 14.95
N SER A 23 -2.00 -1.95 15.27
CA SER A 23 -2.28 -2.66 16.52
C SER A 23 -1.25 -2.53 17.64
N ASP A 24 -0.01 -2.07 17.44
CA ASP A 24 0.92 -1.92 18.57
C ASP A 24 2.14 -1.02 18.28
N GLU A 25 2.67 -0.37 19.33
CA GLU A 25 3.98 0.33 19.29
C GLU A 25 5.15 -0.66 19.15
N ASP A 26 4.94 -1.94 19.48
CA ASP A 26 5.89 -3.06 19.35
C ASP A 26 5.63 -3.95 18.11
N ALA A 27 4.84 -3.48 17.13
CA ALA A 27 4.59 -4.27 15.93
C ALA A 27 5.85 -4.37 15.05
N ASP A 28 6.24 -5.58 14.68
CA ASP A 28 7.30 -5.86 13.70
C ASP A 28 7.04 -5.21 12.32
N PHE A 29 5.80 -4.75 12.09
CA PHE A 29 5.35 -4.14 10.84
C PHE A 29 4.74 -2.76 11.10
N ASP A 30 5.60 -1.74 11.02
CA ASP A 30 5.23 -0.34 11.16
C ASP A 30 5.03 0.36 9.79
N PHE A 31 4.66 1.63 9.83
CA PHE A 31 4.46 2.44 8.62
C PHE A 31 5.74 2.61 7.79
N LEU A 32 6.92 2.56 8.42
CA LEU A 32 8.20 2.64 7.71
C LEU A 32 8.48 1.35 6.94
N THR A 33 8.17 0.20 7.51
CA THR A 33 8.29 -1.12 6.89
C THR A 33 7.33 -1.23 5.71
N PHE A 34 6.09 -0.75 5.86
CA PHE A 34 5.15 -0.66 4.75
C PHE A 34 5.69 0.19 3.59
N GLN A 35 6.25 1.38 3.88
CA GLN A 35 6.85 2.23 2.85
C GLN A 35 8.05 1.57 2.16
N ALA A 36 8.91 0.90 2.92
CA ALA A 36 10.08 0.21 2.38
C ALA A 36 9.67 -0.91 1.41
N GLU A 37 8.65 -1.70 1.75
CA GLU A 37 8.14 -2.75 0.86
C GLU A 37 7.42 -2.17 -0.37
N ALA A 38 6.64 -1.10 -0.20
CA ALA A 38 6.01 -0.40 -1.32
C ALA A 38 7.06 0.16 -2.31
N ASP A 39 8.12 0.78 -1.82
CA ASP A 39 9.21 1.30 -2.65
C ASP A 39 10.01 0.19 -3.32
N ARG A 40 10.22 -0.94 -2.64
CA ARG A 40 10.85 -2.13 -3.23
C ARG A 40 10.05 -2.66 -4.42
N ILE A 41 8.72 -2.74 -4.29
CA ILE A 41 7.83 -3.16 -5.38
C ILE A 41 7.93 -2.18 -6.55
N ARG A 42 7.92 -0.86 -6.28
CA ARG A 42 8.03 0.18 -7.32
C ARG A 42 9.39 0.15 -8.03
N ALA A 43 10.48 -0.04 -7.29
CA ALA A 43 11.83 -0.13 -7.85
C ALA A 43 12.02 -1.38 -8.74
N GLY A 44 11.28 -2.45 -8.45
CA GLY A 44 11.28 -3.67 -9.26
C GLY A 44 10.36 -3.64 -10.47
N ALA A 45 9.41 -2.70 -10.52
CA ALA A 45 8.33 -2.67 -11.52
C ALA A 45 8.69 -1.91 -12.81
N ALA A 46 7.94 -2.18 -13.87
CA ALA A 46 7.96 -1.40 -15.10
C ALA A 46 7.32 -0.02 -14.89
N ALA A 47 7.71 0.96 -15.70
CA ALA A 47 7.07 2.28 -15.68
C ALA A 47 5.55 2.22 -15.95
N GLU A 48 5.11 1.32 -16.84
CA GLU A 48 3.71 1.06 -17.16
C GLU A 48 2.90 0.47 -16.00
N ASP A 49 3.56 -0.14 -15.02
CA ASP A 49 2.92 -0.74 -13.85
C ASP A 49 2.87 0.21 -12.64
N LEU A 50 3.61 1.33 -12.67
CA LEU A 50 3.67 2.26 -11.53
C LEU A 50 2.32 2.89 -11.20
N GLU A 51 1.48 3.16 -12.20
CA GLU A 51 0.15 3.72 -11.98
C GLU A 51 -0.77 2.71 -11.28
N HIS A 52 -0.69 1.43 -11.68
CA HIS A 52 -1.42 0.33 -11.03
C HIS A 52 -0.99 0.14 -9.58
N ILE A 53 0.33 0.11 -9.34
CA ILE A 53 0.89 0.01 -7.98
C ILE A 53 0.39 1.17 -7.11
N ARG A 54 0.43 2.41 -7.64
CA ARG A 54 -0.07 3.58 -6.92
C ARG A 54 -1.54 3.46 -6.55
N GLY A 55 -2.40 3.07 -7.51
CA GLY A 55 -3.84 2.92 -7.27
C GLY A 55 -4.16 1.85 -6.24
N ARG A 56 -3.44 0.72 -6.27
CA ARG A 56 -3.57 -0.35 -5.28
C ARG A 56 -3.14 0.09 -3.88
N LEU A 57 -1.96 0.71 -3.75
CA LEU A 57 -1.47 1.23 -2.47
C LEU A 57 -2.43 2.27 -1.87
N GLN A 58 -2.98 3.16 -2.69
CA GLN A 58 -3.97 4.14 -2.25
C GLN A 58 -5.23 3.44 -1.71
N ALA A 59 -5.80 2.49 -2.45
CA ALA A 59 -6.97 1.75 -2.01
C ALA A 59 -6.72 0.97 -0.70
N MET A 60 -5.51 0.43 -0.51
CA MET A 60 -5.11 -0.26 0.71
C MET A 60 -5.08 0.68 1.92
N LEU A 61 -4.49 1.87 1.76
CA LEU A 61 -4.43 2.88 2.83
C LEU A 61 -5.82 3.45 3.17
N GLU A 62 -6.68 3.63 2.16
CA GLU A 62 -8.08 4.04 2.33
C GLU A 62 -8.87 2.99 3.13
N GLN A 63 -8.76 1.71 2.77
CA GLN A 63 -9.44 0.61 3.47
C GLN A 63 -8.96 0.47 4.92
N ALA A 64 -7.67 0.70 5.15
CA ALA A 64 -7.13 0.75 6.50
C ALA A 64 -7.42 2.06 7.22
N GLY A 65 -8.14 3.02 6.62
CA GLY A 65 -8.44 4.32 7.21
C GLY A 65 -7.21 5.11 7.63
N LEU A 66 -6.07 4.89 6.95
CA LEU A 66 -4.81 5.62 7.17
C LEU A 66 -4.75 6.90 6.35
N ILE A 67 -5.51 6.95 5.25
CA ILE A 67 -5.77 8.16 4.48
C ILE A 67 -7.28 8.40 4.39
N PRO A 68 -7.73 9.65 4.35
CA PRO A 68 -9.12 9.96 4.05
C PRO A 68 -9.47 9.39 2.69
N THR A 69 -10.62 8.75 2.59
CA THR A 69 -11.20 8.46 1.27
C THR A 69 -11.53 9.79 0.57
N ASP A 70 -11.48 9.86 -0.76
CA ASP A 70 -11.93 11.06 -1.49
C ASP A 70 -13.38 11.47 -1.10
N ALA A 71 -14.21 10.48 -0.72
CA ALA A 71 -15.55 10.70 -0.19
C ALA A 71 -15.58 11.42 1.19
N GLU A 72 -14.53 11.32 1.99
CA GLU A 72 -14.37 12.05 3.25
C GLU A 72 -13.70 13.41 3.07
N ALA A 73 -12.87 13.58 2.03
CA ALA A 73 -12.28 14.86 1.68
C ALA A 73 -13.35 15.87 1.21
N GLU A 74 -14.38 15.41 0.48
CA GLU A 74 -15.50 16.24 0.02
C GLU A 74 -16.39 16.73 1.18
N ARG A 75 -16.56 15.95 2.27
CA ARG A 75 -17.39 16.35 3.43
C ARG A 75 -16.77 17.45 4.31
N ARG A 76 -15.50 17.82 4.10
CA ARG A 76 -14.81 18.88 4.83
C ARG A 76 -14.74 20.21 4.07
N ARG A 77 -15.32 20.31 2.88
CA ARG A 77 -15.51 21.58 2.15
C ARG A 77 -16.89 22.18 2.42
#